data_AF-A0A4S8ZLG7-F1
#
_entry.id   AF-A0A4S8ZLG7-F1
#
_cell.length_a   1.000
_cell.length_b   1.000
_cell.length_c   1.000
_cell.angle_alpha   90.00
_cell.angle_beta   90.00
_cell.angle_gamma   90.00
#
_symmetry.space_group_name_H-M   'P 1'
#
loop_
_entity.id
_entity.type
_entity.pdbx_description
1 polymer ?
#
loop_
_entity_poly.entity_id
_entity_poly.type
_entity_poly.pdbx_seq_one_letter_code
_entity_poly.pdbx_strand_id
1 'polypeptide(L)'
;MRRVLFFPVDGTQPEFRWAPVELRDQNGRNRPGECPIWEGTDLYADAEEHIYGCNPSCNDGTLFYHISSCHNIVISALGKRDPENAAVNKCVEQLTGGKVTHIKGDAIAFGVSNYNHTQNITQDPPSQCIDMSTASLTLIKSFLVRNVASRQNIRGVRINCIGQTKLQNTLPFESVVIRSSKAQSRSSVANFHITRLLGLDLVGWQTTTEDELDDRNPMASLLDITCSKRELVNGSLRWGYYQKQRWGNIVVMRSDGEALGPEFMQALCTWIDKRIRPCFNKARAQIQLEKKRGDTTFEEDQARAARIEDIQDRTNAKITKEEFLEYHKGRLDDETDDEMPNTFGAEEETDNEE
;
A
#
# COMPACT_ATOMS: atom_id res chain seq x y z
N MET A 1 -9.73 -27.00 -12.91
CA MET A 1 -9.85 -25.67 -13.56
C MET A 1 -9.77 -24.60 -12.50
N ARG A 2 -9.17 -23.45 -12.82
CA ARG A 2 -9.10 -22.25 -11.97
C ARG A 2 -9.23 -20.99 -12.80
N ARG A 3 -9.74 -19.93 -12.18
CA ARG A 3 -9.86 -18.62 -12.82
C ARG A 3 -8.54 -17.86 -12.72
N VAL A 4 -8.00 -17.47 -13.87
CA VAL A 4 -6.75 -16.72 -14.06
C VAL A 4 -7.05 -15.33 -14.62
N LEU A 5 -6.07 -14.42 -14.56
CA LEU A 5 -6.10 -13.14 -15.26
C LEU A 5 -5.16 -13.19 -16.46
N PHE A 6 -5.69 -12.99 -17.66
CA PHE A 6 -4.93 -12.91 -18.90
C PHE A 6 -4.76 -11.44 -19.32
N PHE A 7 -3.55 -11.06 -19.70
CA PHE A 7 -3.17 -9.73 -20.15
C PHE A 7 -2.74 -9.82 -21.62
N PRO A 8 -3.66 -9.62 -22.57
CA PRO A 8 -3.31 -9.63 -23.99
C PRO A 8 -2.36 -8.48 -24.33
N VAL A 9 -1.28 -8.76 -25.05
CA VAL A 9 -0.21 -7.81 -25.39
C VAL A 9 -0.73 -6.57 -26.11
N ASP A 10 -1.68 -6.75 -27.03
CA ASP A 10 -2.30 -5.68 -27.82
C ASP A 10 -3.68 -5.26 -27.32
N GLY A 11 -4.16 -5.85 -26.22
CA GLY A 11 -5.46 -5.50 -25.66
C GLY A 11 -5.39 -4.29 -24.71
N THR A 12 -6.57 -3.74 -24.41
CA THR A 12 -6.71 -2.57 -23.53
C THR A 12 -7.15 -2.91 -22.11
N GLN A 13 -7.60 -4.15 -21.87
CA GLN A 13 -8.10 -4.59 -20.57
C GLN A 13 -7.74 -6.06 -20.29
N PRO A 14 -7.52 -6.42 -19.02
CA PRO A 14 -7.27 -7.80 -18.63
C PRO A 14 -8.56 -8.61 -18.64
N GLU A 15 -8.43 -9.90 -18.93
CA GLU A 15 -9.55 -10.82 -19.06
C GLU A 15 -9.50 -11.92 -17.99
N PHE A 16 -10.63 -12.22 -17.36
CA PHE A 16 -10.74 -13.44 -16.55
C PHE A 16 -10.94 -14.64 -17.48
N ARG A 17 -10.06 -15.63 -17.37
CA ARG A 17 -10.14 -16.87 -18.15
C ARG A 17 -10.10 -18.09 -17.22
N TRP A 18 -10.60 -19.22 -17.70
CA TRP A 18 -10.53 -20.49 -16.98
C TRP A 18 -9.42 -21.34 -17.58
N ALA A 19 -8.48 -21.78 -16.74
CA ALA A 19 -7.37 -22.64 -17.15
C ALA A 19 -7.44 -23.99 -16.41
N PRO A 20 -7.09 -25.11 -17.08
CA PRO A 20 -6.85 -26.36 -16.38
C PRO A 20 -5.64 -26.21 -15.46
N VAL A 21 -5.55 -27.05 -14.43
CA VAL A 21 -4.45 -27.02 -13.47
C VAL A 21 -3.81 -28.39 -13.38
N GLU A 22 -2.51 -28.41 -13.18
CA GLU A 22 -1.73 -29.62 -12.91
C GLU A 22 -0.75 -29.37 -11.77
N LEU A 23 -0.25 -30.45 -11.17
CA LEU A 23 0.81 -30.36 -10.17
C LEU A 23 2.15 -30.24 -10.88
N ARG A 24 2.88 -29.15 -10.61
CA ARG A 24 4.26 -28.94 -11.06
C ARG A 24 5.17 -28.62 -9.89
N ASP A 25 6.45 -28.92 -10.03
CA ASP A 25 7.46 -28.44 -9.11
C ASP A 25 7.62 -26.93 -9.24
N GLN A 26 7.53 -26.23 -8.10
CA GLN A 26 7.83 -24.81 -8.04
C GLN A 26 9.36 -24.63 -8.12
N ASN A 27 9.88 -24.28 -9.30
CA ASN A 27 11.30 -24.10 -9.61
C ASN A 27 12.20 -23.77 -8.40
N GLY A 28 12.95 -24.77 -7.93
CA GLY A 28 13.95 -24.62 -6.87
C GLY A 28 13.43 -24.67 -5.43
N ARG A 29 12.11 -24.84 -5.19
CA ARG A 29 11.53 -24.93 -3.84
C ARG A 29 11.27 -26.36 -3.34
N ASN A 30 11.63 -27.40 -4.11
CA ASN A 30 11.42 -28.82 -3.77
C ASN A 30 10.01 -29.11 -3.22
N ARG A 31 8.98 -28.44 -3.75
CA ARG A 31 7.58 -28.63 -3.35
C ARG A 31 6.69 -28.55 -4.58
N PRO A 32 5.87 -29.59 -4.85
CA PRO A 32 4.88 -29.53 -5.90
C PRO A 32 3.77 -28.55 -5.52
N GLY A 33 3.21 -27.85 -6.51
CA GLY A 33 2.03 -27.01 -6.37
C GLY A 33 1.20 -27.02 -7.64
N GLU A 34 -0.09 -26.75 -7.50
CA GLU A 34 -0.97 -26.52 -8.64
C GLU A 34 -0.45 -25.34 -9.46
N CYS A 35 -0.40 -25.53 -10.78
CA CYS A 35 -0.03 -24.55 -11.78
C CYS A 35 -1.09 -24.58 -12.88
N PRO A 36 -1.59 -23.43 -13.37
CA PRO A 36 -2.41 -23.41 -14.57
C PRO A 36 -1.62 -23.89 -15.79
N ILE A 37 -2.25 -24.73 -16.60
CA ILE A 37 -1.72 -25.13 -17.90
C ILE A 37 -2.11 -24.06 -18.90
N TRP A 38 -1.13 -23.48 -19.59
CA TRP A 38 -1.38 -22.46 -20.60
C TRP A 38 -0.53 -22.69 -21.84
N GLU A 39 -1.15 -23.18 -22.91
CA GLU A 39 -0.58 -23.23 -24.27
C GLU A 39 0.86 -23.77 -24.35
N GLY A 40 1.19 -24.77 -23.50
CA GLY A 40 2.53 -25.37 -23.46
C GLY A 40 3.62 -24.53 -22.79
N THR A 41 3.26 -23.42 -22.14
CA THR A 41 4.17 -22.54 -21.39
C THR A 41 4.40 -23.07 -19.97
N ASP A 42 5.63 -22.96 -19.47
CA ASP A 42 5.93 -23.21 -18.06
C ASP A 42 5.83 -21.92 -17.25
N LEU A 43 4.66 -21.72 -16.63
CA LEU A 43 4.37 -20.46 -15.93
C LEU A 43 5.26 -20.22 -14.70
N TYR A 44 5.76 -21.27 -14.04
CA TYR A 44 6.69 -21.08 -12.93
C TYR A 44 8.11 -20.76 -13.42
N ALA A 45 8.52 -21.25 -14.60
CA ALA A 45 9.83 -20.92 -15.18
C ALA A 45 9.85 -19.52 -15.76
N ASP A 46 8.74 -19.09 -16.34
CA ASP A 46 8.62 -17.81 -17.00
C ASP A 46 8.08 -16.70 -16.08
N ALA A 47 8.02 -16.94 -14.77
CA ALA A 47 7.56 -15.98 -13.78
C ALA A 47 8.40 -14.69 -13.82
N GLU A 48 7.73 -13.55 -13.98
CA GLU A 48 8.28 -12.20 -13.94
C GLU A 48 8.19 -11.61 -12.53
N GLU A 49 7.05 -11.82 -11.86
CA GLU A 49 6.75 -11.19 -10.59
C GLU A 49 6.05 -12.16 -9.64
N HIS A 50 6.39 -12.05 -8.34
CA HIS A 50 5.72 -12.74 -7.25
C HIS A 50 5.17 -11.71 -6.27
N ILE A 51 3.85 -11.73 -6.10
CA ILE A 51 3.13 -10.76 -5.26
C ILE A 51 2.56 -11.50 -4.06
N TYR A 52 2.93 -11.05 -2.86
CA TYR A 52 2.39 -11.60 -1.62
C TYR A 52 1.08 -10.88 -1.25
N GLY A 53 -0.04 -11.56 -1.47
CA GLY A 53 -1.37 -11.16 -1.02
C GLY A 53 -1.60 -11.57 0.44
N CYS A 54 -1.25 -10.69 1.38
CA CYS A 54 -1.53 -10.91 2.79
C CYS A 54 -3.03 -10.76 3.09
N ASN A 55 -3.56 -11.66 3.91
CA ASN A 55 -4.86 -11.45 4.53
C ASN A 55 -4.81 -10.19 5.43
N PRO A 56 -5.86 -9.36 5.52
CA PRO A 56 -5.91 -8.22 6.45
C PRO A 56 -5.62 -8.54 7.92
N SER A 57 -5.84 -9.79 8.34
CA SER A 57 -5.54 -10.30 9.68
C SER A 57 -4.08 -10.77 9.85
N CYS A 58 -3.32 -10.83 8.76
CA CYS A 58 -1.91 -11.21 8.74
C CYS A 58 -1.07 -10.00 9.19
N ASN A 59 -1.08 -9.73 10.49
CA ASN A 59 -0.13 -8.82 11.09
C ASN A 59 1.20 -9.54 11.27
N ASP A 60 2.16 -9.18 10.45
CA ASP A 60 3.34 -8.48 10.94
C ASP A 60 4.18 -8.12 9.72
N GLY A 61 4.70 -6.91 9.66
CA GLY A 61 5.78 -6.54 8.74
C GLY A 61 7.07 -7.36 8.95
N THR A 62 6.99 -8.50 9.66
CA THR A 62 8.04 -9.51 9.74
C THR A 62 7.77 -10.55 8.66
N LEU A 63 8.73 -10.71 7.76
CA LEU A 63 8.72 -11.61 6.59
C LEU A 63 8.48 -13.11 6.90
N PHE A 64 8.16 -13.49 8.13
CA PHE A 64 8.30 -14.87 8.62
C PHE A 64 7.00 -15.60 8.95
N TYR A 65 5.85 -14.92 9.07
CA TYR A 65 4.61 -15.57 9.53
C TYR A 65 3.37 -15.18 8.73
N HIS A 66 3.20 -15.77 7.55
CA HIS A 66 1.95 -15.67 6.78
C HIS A 66 0.90 -16.68 7.28
N ILE A 67 -0.34 -16.23 7.54
CA ILE A 67 -1.45 -17.13 7.89
C ILE A 67 -1.96 -17.89 6.66
N SER A 68 -2.66 -19.01 6.87
CA SER A 68 -3.17 -19.93 5.82
C SER A 68 -4.11 -19.33 4.77
N SER A 69 -4.58 -18.11 4.99
CA SER A 69 -5.45 -17.37 4.05
C SER A 69 -4.68 -16.31 3.25
N CYS A 70 -3.38 -16.17 3.47
CA CYS A 70 -2.50 -15.45 2.57
C CYS A 70 -2.32 -16.25 1.28
N HIS A 71 -2.03 -15.55 0.20
CA HIS A 71 -1.78 -16.16 -1.11
C HIS A 71 -0.67 -15.42 -1.83
N ASN A 72 -0.04 -16.09 -2.79
CA ASN A 72 0.83 -15.46 -3.76
C ASN A 72 0.05 -15.27 -5.06
N ILE A 73 0.36 -14.21 -5.78
CA ILE A 73 0.01 -14.09 -7.19
C ILE A 73 1.31 -14.16 -7.97
N VAL A 74 1.37 -15.07 -8.94
CA VAL A 74 2.48 -15.20 -9.88
C VAL A 74 2.04 -14.54 -11.17
N ILE A 75 2.88 -13.67 -11.75
CA ILE A 75 2.70 -13.11 -13.09
C ILE A 75 3.78 -13.70 -13.99
N SER A 76 3.37 -14.30 -15.09
CA SER A 76 4.26 -14.96 -16.06
C SER A 76 4.05 -14.34 -17.43
N ALA A 77 5.14 -13.94 -18.09
CA ALA A 77 5.07 -13.57 -19.50
C ALA A 77 5.07 -14.85 -20.35
N LEU A 78 4.21 -14.90 -21.36
CA LEU A 78 4.01 -16.05 -22.22
C LEU A 78 4.94 -15.96 -23.43
N GLY A 79 5.58 -17.09 -23.78
CA GLY A 79 6.35 -17.19 -25.02
C GLY A 79 7.71 -16.50 -25.02
N LYS A 80 8.42 -16.45 -23.87
CA LYS A 80 9.76 -15.86 -23.67
C LYS A 80 10.91 -16.51 -24.48
N ARG A 81 10.78 -16.64 -25.80
CA ARG A 81 11.94 -17.03 -26.64
C ARG A 81 12.84 -15.83 -26.97
N ASP A 82 12.34 -14.60 -26.84
CA ASP A 82 13.13 -13.38 -27.04
C ASP A 82 12.52 -12.15 -26.32
N PRO A 83 12.84 -11.94 -25.03
CA PRO A 83 12.32 -10.81 -24.26
C PRO A 83 12.88 -9.45 -24.71
N GLU A 84 13.96 -9.39 -25.48
CA GLU A 84 14.50 -8.12 -25.97
C GLU A 84 13.62 -7.56 -27.09
N ASN A 85 13.17 -8.42 -28.00
CA ASN A 85 12.36 -8.06 -29.17
C ASN A 85 10.84 -8.15 -28.95
N ALA A 86 10.37 -8.70 -27.82
CA ALA A 86 8.95 -8.75 -27.52
C ALA A 86 8.34 -7.35 -27.29
N ALA A 87 7.13 -7.14 -27.82
CA ALA A 87 6.39 -5.89 -27.63
C ALA A 87 6.01 -5.68 -26.16
N VAL A 88 6.02 -4.43 -25.70
CA VAL A 88 5.48 -4.06 -24.38
C VAL A 88 4.02 -4.45 -24.31
N ASN A 89 3.61 -5.05 -23.19
CA ASN A 89 2.22 -5.43 -22.97
C ASN A 89 1.36 -4.16 -22.71
N LYS A 90 0.62 -3.73 -23.72
CA LYS A 90 -0.21 -2.52 -23.67
C LYS A 90 -1.32 -2.62 -22.62
N CYS A 91 -1.83 -3.82 -22.35
CA CYS A 91 -2.82 -4.03 -21.30
C CYS A 91 -2.24 -3.71 -19.91
N VAL A 92 -1.02 -4.15 -19.61
CA VAL A 92 -0.33 -3.83 -18.36
C VAL A 92 0.07 -2.35 -18.30
N GLU A 93 0.59 -1.82 -19.40
CA GLU A 93 0.95 -0.41 -19.52
C GLU A 93 -0.27 0.48 -19.21
N GLN A 94 -1.42 0.25 -19.84
CA GLN A 94 -2.65 0.99 -19.58
C GLN A 94 -3.17 0.79 -18.16
N LEU A 95 -3.16 -0.44 -17.64
CA LEU A 95 -3.60 -0.74 -16.26
C LEU A 95 -2.80 0.08 -15.23
N THR A 96 -1.52 0.31 -15.50
CA THR A 96 -0.57 0.97 -14.61
C THR A 96 -0.35 2.45 -14.96
N GLY A 97 -1.06 2.99 -15.95
CA GLY A 97 -0.96 4.38 -16.39
C GLY A 97 0.39 4.72 -17.04
N GLY A 98 0.96 3.79 -17.81
CA GLY A 98 2.23 3.97 -18.52
C GLY A 98 3.48 3.70 -17.68
N LYS A 99 3.32 3.38 -16.39
CA LYS A 99 4.45 3.26 -15.46
C LYS A 99 5.23 1.96 -15.61
N VAL A 100 4.58 0.89 -16.05
CA VAL A 100 5.17 -0.46 -16.10
C VAL A 100 5.30 -0.90 -17.55
N THR A 101 6.54 -1.02 -18.02
CA THR A 101 6.86 -1.38 -19.42
C THR A 101 7.74 -2.62 -19.54
N HIS A 102 8.19 -3.21 -18.42
CA HIS A 102 9.07 -4.39 -18.43
C HIS A 102 8.32 -5.70 -18.69
N ILE A 103 7.00 -5.73 -18.49
CA ILE A 103 6.18 -6.89 -18.88
C ILE A 103 5.93 -6.82 -20.38
N LYS A 104 6.46 -7.81 -21.10
CA LYS A 104 6.41 -7.91 -22.56
C LYS A 104 5.67 -9.16 -23.01
N GLY A 105 5.11 -9.14 -24.21
CA GLY A 105 4.30 -10.22 -24.76
C GLY A 105 2.98 -10.40 -24.02
N ASP A 106 2.23 -11.45 -24.36
CA ASP A 106 1.05 -11.83 -23.58
C ASP A 106 1.48 -12.24 -22.17
N ALA A 107 0.66 -11.96 -21.16
CA ALA A 107 0.97 -12.38 -19.79
C ALA A 107 -0.22 -13.03 -19.11
N ILE A 108 0.06 -13.85 -18.12
CA ILE A 108 -0.95 -14.50 -17.28
C ILE A 108 -0.59 -14.31 -15.81
N ALA A 109 -1.60 -14.04 -14.99
CA ALA A 109 -1.50 -14.05 -13.55
C ALA A 109 -2.42 -15.08 -12.92
N PHE A 110 -1.90 -15.80 -11.93
CA PHE A 110 -2.65 -16.80 -11.18
C PHE A 110 -2.29 -16.77 -9.71
N GLY A 111 -3.26 -17.11 -8.87
CA GLY A 111 -3.12 -17.10 -7.43
C GLY A 111 -2.78 -18.48 -6.91
N VAL A 112 -1.96 -18.56 -5.86
CA VAL A 112 -1.52 -19.79 -5.20
C VAL A 112 -1.62 -19.59 -3.69
N SER A 113 -2.22 -20.52 -2.96
CA SER A 113 -2.31 -20.43 -1.49
C SER A 113 -0.92 -20.46 -0.82
N ASN A 114 -0.70 -19.60 0.17
CA ASN A 114 0.46 -19.68 1.04
C ASN A 114 0.16 -20.61 2.21
N TYR A 115 1.07 -21.53 2.49
CA TYR A 115 1.02 -22.34 3.69
C TYR A 115 1.74 -21.66 4.85
N ASN A 116 1.22 -21.93 6.04
CA ASN A 116 1.65 -21.38 7.30
C ASN A 116 3.07 -21.91 7.62
N HIS A 117 4.08 -21.04 7.72
CA HIS A 117 5.45 -21.42 8.11
C HIS A 117 5.57 -21.86 9.58
N THR A 118 4.46 -22.00 10.30
CA THR A 118 4.43 -22.16 11.76
C THR A 118 4.55 -23.60 12.24
N GLN A 119 4.64 -24.61 11.38
CA GLN A 119 4.77 -26.00 11.84
C GLN A 119 5.85 -26.75 11.06
N ASN A 120 6.84 -27.26 11.80
CA ASN A 120 7.78 -28.30 11.38
C ASN A 120 6.98 -29.52 10.90
N ILE A 121 6.63 -29.61 9.62
CA ILE A 121 5.93 -30.79 9.10
C ILE A 121 6.46 -31.15 7.71
N THR A 122 7.05 -32.33 7.67
CA THR A 122 7.55 -33.06 6.49
C THR A 122 6.42 -33.59 5.57
N GLN A 123 5.21 -33.03 5.65
CA GLN A 123 3.97 -33.52 5.00
C GLN A 123 2.99 -32.38 4.67
N ASP A 124 3.47 -31.21 4.25
CA ASP A 124 2.56 -30.16 3.78
C ASP A 124 1.92 -30.57 2.44
N PRO A 125 0.59 -30.38 2.25
CA PRO A 125 -0.05 -30.61 0.97
C PRO A 125 0.48 -29.64 -0.11
N PRO A 126 0.40 -30.01 -1.41
CA PRO A 126 0.82 -29.14 -2.50
C PRO A 126 0.08 -27.80 -2.48
N SER A 127 0.76 -26.69 -2.78
CA SER A 127 0.11 -25.38 -2.90
C SER A 127 -1.04 -25.43 -3.90
N GLN A 128 -2.20 -24.88 -3.55
CA GLN A 128 -3.39 -24.94 -4.39
C GLN A 128 -3.55 -23.63 -5.14
N CYS A 129 -3.92 -23.71 -6.42
CA CYS A 129 -4.29 -22.54 -7.18
C CYS A 129 -5.61 -22.00 -6.63
N ILE A 130 -5.73 -20.68 -6.52
CA ILE A 130 -6.95 -20.00 -6.10
C ILE A 130 -7.55 -19.21 -7.27
N ASP A 131 -8.87 -19.02 -7.23
CA ASP A 131 -9.55 -18.24 -8.25
C ASP A 131 -9.22 -16.75 -8.11
N MET A 132 -8.66 -16.17 -9.17
CA MET A 132 -8.39 -14.74 -9.25
C MET A 132 -9.70 -13.95 -9.19
N SER A 133 -9.69 -12.75 -8.63
CA SER A 133 -10.86 -11.87 -8.54
C SER A 133 -10.51 -10.42 -8.89
N THR A 134 -11.50 -9.53 -8.91
CA THR A 134 -11.27 -8.08 -9.08
C THR A 134 -10.36 -7.52 -7.97
N ALA A 135 -10.44 -8.06 -6.75
CA ALA A 135 -9.51 -7.71 -5.68
C ALA A 135 -8.06 -8.09 -6.02
N SER A 136 -7.86 -9.23 -6.71
CA SER A 136 -6.54 -9.65 -7.19
C SER A 136 -5.98 -8.69 -8.23
N LEU A 137 -6.83 -8.19 -9.15
CA LEU A 137 -6.42 -7.19 -10.14
C LEU A 137 -5.98 -5.87 -9.50
N THR A 138 -6.72 -5.40 -8.50
CA THR A 138 -6.34 -4.22 -7.71
C THR A 138 -4.99 -4.42 -7.02
N LEU A 139 -4.75 -5.60 -6.45
CA LEU A 139 -3.49 -5.93 -5.81
C LEU A 139 -2.32 -5.96 -6.81
N ILE A 140 -2.51 -6.56 -7.98
CA ILE A 140 -1.52 -6.59 -9.08
C ILE A 140 -1.15 -5.17 -9.50
N LYS A 141 -2.15 -4.34 -9.82
CA LYS A 141 -1.93 -2.95 -10.23
C LYS A 141 -1.11 -2.19 -9.19
N SER A 142 -1.52 -2.24 -7.93
CA SER A 142 -0.85 -1.53 -6.84
C SER A 142 0.59 -2.02 -6.63
N PHE A 143 0.83 -3.33 -6.72
CA PHE A 143 2.18 -3.89 -6.58
C PHE A 143 3.10 -3.48 -7.72
N LEU A 144 2.67 -3.61 -8.97
CA LEU A 144 3.49 -3.33 -10.14
C LEU A 144 3.94 -1.87 -10.17
N VAL A 145 3.01 -0.95 -9.94
CA VAL A 145 3.32 0.49 -9.86
C VAL A 145 4.32 0.76 -8.73
N ARG A 146 4.09 0.16 -7.55
CA ARG A 146 5.00 0.32 -6.39
C ARG A 146 6.39 -0.24 -6.63
N ASN A 147 6.50 -1.36 -7.36
CA ASN A 147 7.79 -1.98 -7.68
C ASN A 147 8.61 -1.04 -8.58
N VAL A 148 8.01 -0.50 -9.64
CA VAL A 148 8.69 0.46 -10.53
C VAL A 148 9.08 1.73 -9.78
N ALA A 149 8.17 2.30 -8.98
CA ALA A 149 8.46 3.47 -8.16
C ALA A 149 9.74 3.24 -7.32
N SER A 150 9.87 2.08 -6.68
CA SER A 150 11.05 1.76 -5.85
C SER A 150 12.37 1.62 -6.62
N ARG A 151 12.35 1.59 -7.95
CA ARG A 151 13.55 1.55 -8.81
C ARG A 151 13.97 2.93 -9.31
N GLN A 152 13.17 3.97 -9.07
CA GLN A 152 13.45 5.34 -9.49
C GLN A 152 13.79 6.24 -8.28
N ASN A 153 14.36 7.42 -8.56
CA ASN A 153 14.50 8.45 -7.54
C ASN A 153 13.12 9.06 -7.30
N ILE A 154 12.55 8.86 -6.11
CA ILE A 154 11.23 9.40 -5.77
C ILE A 154 11.42 10.68 -4.95
N ARG A 155 10.64 11.72 -5.26
CA ARG A 155 10.53 12.91 -4.40
C ARG A 155 9.46 12.67 -3.34
N GLY A 156 9.89 12.45 -2.10
CA GLY A 156 9.04 12.27 -0.93
C GLY A 156 9.16 13.43 0.05
N VAL A 157 8.61 13.23 1.24
CA VAL A 157 8.63 14.21 2.34
C VAL A 157 9.20 13.56 3.60
N ARG A 158 10.22 14.18 4.18
CA ARG A 158 10.65 13.88 5.55
C ARG A 158 9.76 14.63 6.53
N ILE A 159 9.18 13.90 7.48
CA ILE A 159 8.49 14.45 8.64
C ILE A 159 9.45 14.36 9.82
N ASN A 160 9.93 15.51 10.28
CA ASN A 160 10.92 15.61 11.33
C ASN A 160 10.29 15.42 12.72
N CYS A 161 11.01 14.77 13.64
CA CYS A 161 10.59 14.63 15.03
C CYS A 161 10.70 15.95 15.81
N ILE A 162 10.15 15.98 17.03
CA ILE A 162 10.21 17.17 17.90
C ILE A 162 11.66 17.56 18.22
N GLY A 163 12.52 16.58 18.47
CA GLY A 163 13.93 16.81 18.78
C GLY A 163 14.65 17.49 17.61
N GLN A 164 14.51 16.95 16.41
CA GLN A 164 15.08 17.48 15.18
C GLN A 164 14.64 18.93 14.93
N THR A 165 13.33 19.17 14.96
CA THR A 165 12.76 20.51 14.71
C THR A 165 13.20 21.55 15.73
N LYS A 166 13.28 21.20 17.02
CA LYS A 166 13.65 22.14 18.07
C LYS A 166 15.16 22.39 18.18
N LEU A 167 15.97 21.34 18.11
CA LEU A 167 17.40 21.43 18.37
C LEU A 167 18.18 21.87 17.13
N GLN A 168 17.73 21.47 15.94
CA GLN A 168 18.42 21.78 14.68
C GLN A 168 17.70 22.86 13.86
N ASN A 169 16.64 23.48 14.40
CA ASN A 169 15.84 24.52 13.74
C ASN A 169 15.38 24.17 12.32
N THR A 170 15.02 22.90 12.11
CA THR A 170 14.55 22.40 10.82
C THR A 170 13.03 22.54 10.69
N LEU A 171 12.54 22.60 9.45
CA LEU A 171 11.11 22.58 9.18
C LEU A 171 10.49 21.23 9.61
N PRO A 172 9.21 21.19 10.03
CA PRO A 172 8.53 19.94 10.35
C PRO A 172 8.38 19.00 9.14
N PHE A 173 8.30 19.56 7.93
CA PHE A 173 8.18 18.84 6.67
C PHE A 173 9.25 19.34 5.69
N GLU A 174 10.03 18.43 5.11
CA GLU A 174 11.08 18.75 4.16
C GLU A 174 10.97 17.87 2.92
N SER A 175 11.21 18.44 1.74
CA SER A 175 11.27 17.64 0.51
C SER A 175 12.58 16.85 0.49
N VAL A 176 12.49 15.56 0.15
CA VAL A 176 13.66 14.69 0.08
C VAL A 176 13.62 13.83 -1.17
N VAL A 177 14.79 13.61 -1.77
CA VAL A 177 14.95 12.65 -2.87
C VAL A 177 15.38 11.29 -2.30
N ILE A 178 14.55 10.29 -2.54
CA ILE A 178 14.74 8.92 -2.09
C ILE A 178 15.39 8.16 -3.22
N ARG A 179 16.65 7.75 -3.03
CA ARG A 179 17.38 6.99 -4.05
C ARG A 179 16.89 5.55 -4.10
N SER A 180 16.81 4.99 -5.31
CA SER A 180 16.30 3.63 -5.58
C SER A 180 16.95 2.54 -4.73
N SER A 181 18.25 2.60 -4.49
CA SER A 181 18.97 1.62 -3.65
C SER A 181 18.52 1.61 -2.18
N LYS A 182 18.03 2.74 -1.66
CA LYS A 182 17.50 2.84 -0.28
C LYS A 182 16.02 2.45 -0.19
N ALA A 183 15.25 2.59 -1.27
CA ALA A 183 13.86 2.13 -1.34
C ALA A 183 13.72 0.59 -1.34
N GLN A 184 14.81 -0.13 -1.63
CA GLN A 184 14.83 -1.60 -1.71
C GLN A 184 15.11 -2.30 -0.36
N SER A 185 15.73 -1.65 0.64
CA SER A 185 15.97 -2.27 1.96
C SER A 185 14.72 -2.19 2.85
N ARG A 186 13.72 -3.02 2.54
CA ARG A 186 12.33 -2.95 3.06
C ARG A 186 12.13 -3.64 4.43
N SER A 187 12.89 -3.31 5.46
CA SER A 187 12.73 -3.93 6.78
C SER A 187 11.82 -3.17 7.77
N SER A 188 11.32 -1.97 7.45
CA SER A 188 10.52 -1.17 8.41
C SER A 188 9.53 -0.22 7.73
N VAL A 189 8.65 -0.75 6.88
CA VAL A 189 7.66 0.06 6.16
C VAL A 189 6.40 0.27 7.02
N ALA A 190 6.16 1.51 7.43
CA ALA A 190 4.87 1.94 7.95
C ALA A 190 3.86 2.07 6.80
N ASN A 191 2.67 1.49 6.98
CA ASN A 191 1.55 1.63 6.05
C ASN A 191 0.49 2.52 6.70
N PHE A 192 0.12 3.63 6.05
CA PHE A 192 -0.79 4.61 6.66
C PHE A 192 -2.24 4.38 6.25
N HIS A 193 -3.01 3.67 7.06
CA HIS A 193 -4.40 3.26 6.74
C HIS A 193 -5.34 4.42 6.41
N ILE A 194 -5.21 5.55 7.10
CA ILE A 194 -6.03 6.74 6.82
C ILE A 194 -5.84 7.26 5.39
N THR A 195 -4.63 7.14 4.85
CA THR A 195 -4.28 7.67 3.52
C THR A 195 -4.85 6.80 2.40
N ARG A 196 -4.95 5.48 2.62
CA ARG A 196 -5.62 4.56 1.70
C ARG A 196 -7.11 4.85 1.55
N LEU A 197 -7.79 5.23 2.63
CA LEU A 197 -9.21 5.63 2.55
C LEU A 197 -9.40 6.89 1.69
N LEU A 198 -8.39 7.75 1.60
CA LEU A 198 -8.37 8.92 0.70
C LEU A 198 -8.04 8.57 -0.77
N GLY A 199 -7.76 7.30 -1.08
CA GLY A 199 -7.22 6.90 -2.37
C GLY A 199 -5.79 7.39 -2.61
N LEU A 200 -5.07 7.77 -1.55
CA LEU A 200 -3.67 8.19 -1.60
C LEU A 200 -2.84 7.23 -0.74
N ASP A 201 -2.43 6.10 -1.30
CA ASP A 201 -1.66 5.12 -0.54
C ASP A 201 -0.24 5.64 -0.24
N LEU A 202 -0.01 6.06 1.00
CA LEU A 202 1.28 6.51 1.48
C LEU A 202 2.00 5.39 2.23
N VAL A 203 3.32 5.32 2.01
CA VAL A 203 4.23 4.44 2.73
C VAL A 203 5.34 5.27 3.35
N GLY A 204 5.82 4.85 4.52
CA GLY A 204 6.92 5.53 5.19
C GLY A 204 7.92 4.60 5.83
N TRP A 205 9.12 5.09 6.12
CA TRP A 205 10.14 4.38 6.88
C TRP A 205 10.83 5.32 7.85
N GLN A 206 11.05 4.79 9.04
CA GLN A 206 11.84 5.49 10.04
C GLN A 206 13.27 5.66 9.51
N THR A 207 13.82 6.84 9.72
CA THR A 207 15.22 7.15 9.44
C THR A 207 15.97 7.20 10.76
N THR A 208 17.28 6.96 10.70
CA THR A 208 18.16 7.09 11.86
C THR A 208 17.95 8.47 12.48
N THR A 209 17.51 8.47 13.74
CA THR A 209 17.39 9.67 14.57
C THR A 209 18.59 9.63 15.51
N GLU A 210 19.27 10.76 15.71
CA GLU A 210 20.41 10.83 16.63
C GLU A 210 19.97 10.39 18.03
N ASP A 211 20.86 9.68 18.72
CA ASP A 211 20.63 9.28 20.11
C ASP A 211 20.36 10.52 20.97
N GLU A 212 19.47 10.39 21.96
CA GLU A 212 19.05 11.47 22.89
C GLU A 212 18.11 12.56 22.33
N LEU A 213 17.77 12.53 21.03
CA LEU A 213 16.73 13.42 20.49
C LEU A 213 15.32 13.02 20.98
N ASP A 214 14.45 14.04 21.15
CA ASP A 214 13.00 13.81 21.35
C ASP A 214 12.37 13.24 20.06
N ASP A 215 12.44 11.92 19.95
CA ASP A 215 11.96 11.08 18.83
C ASP A 215 10.43 11.04 18.66
N ARG A 216 9.67 11.76 19.49
CA ARG A 216 8.22 11.87 19.30
C ARG A 216 7.93 12.61 18.01
N ASN A 217 7.04 12.04 17.20
CA ASN A 217 6.62 12.66 15.95
C ASN A 217 5.09 12.70 15.88
N PRO A 218 4.47 13.78 16.37
CA PRO A 218 3.02 13.92 16.39
C PRO A 218 2.39 13.85 15.00
N MET A 219 3.07 14.34 13.96
CA MET A 219 2.58 14.37 12.59
C MET A 219 2.59 12.99 11.95
N ALA A 220 3.68 12.23 12.10
CA ALA A 220 3.71 10.82 11.71
C ALA A 220 2.65 9.99 12.46
N SER A 221 2.47 10.26 13.75
CA SER A 221 1.47 9.58 14.58
C SER A 221 0.02 9.82 14.12
N LEU A 222 -0.26 10.92 13.41
CA LEU A 222 -1.59 11.16 12.83
C LEU A 222 -1.85 10.26 11.61
N LEU A 223 -0.83 10.00 10.81
CA LEU A 223 -0.91 9.10 9.65
C LEU A 223 -1.10 7.64 10.08
N ASP A 224 -0.61 7.29 11.27
CA ASP A 224 -0.69 5.95 11.86
C ASP A 224 -2.02 5.65 12.60
N ILE A 225 -3.01 6.55 12.54
CA ILE A 225 -4.33 6.25 13.12
C ILE A 225 -4.95 5.06 12.37
N THR A 226 -5.01 3.90 13.03
CA THR A 226 -5.58 2.68 12.46
C THR A 226 -7.06 2.85 12.12
N CYS A 227 -7.40 2.69 10.84
CA CYS A 227 -8.79 2.67 10.38
C CYS A 227 -9.33 1.24 10.15
N SER A 228 -8.47 0.22 10.31
CA SER A 228 -8.83 -1.19 10.16
C SER A 228 -9.62 -1.69 11.37
N LYS A 229 -10.73 -2.38 11.12
CA LYS A 229 -11.56 -3.03 12.15
C LYS A 229 -10.97 -4.35 12.67
N ARG A 230 -9.97 -4.90 11.96
CA ARG A 230 -9.45 -6.26 12.19
C ARG A 230 -7.98 -6.29 12.59
N GLU A 231 -7.30 -5.17 12.47
CA GLU A 231 -5.87 -5.08 12.77
C GLU A 231 -5.62 -5.08 14.29
N LEU A 232 -4.75 -6.00 14.73
CA LEU A 232 -4.34 -6.17 16.12
C LEU A 232 -2.92 -5.65 16.32
N VAL A 233 -2.77 -4.45 16.86
CA VAL A 233 -1.44 -3.94 17.20
C VAL A 233 -1.09 -4.42 18.61
N ASN A 234 -0.08 -5.30 18.71
CA ASN A 234 0.32 -5.99 19.95
C ASN A 234 -0.85 -6.74 20.62
N GLY A 235 -1.62 -7.50 19.83
CA GLY A 235 -2.76 -8.29 20.32
C GLY A 235 -4.00 -7.47 20.71
N SER A 236 -4.02 -6.16 20.44
CA SER A 236 -5.14 -5.27 20.76
C SER A 236 -5.69 -4.54 19.54
N LEU A 237 -7.02 -4.50 19.41
CA LEU A 237 -7.72 -3.67 18.43
C LEU A 237 -7.48 -2.18 18.74
N ARG A 238 -6.75 -1.47 17.86
CA ARG A 238 -6.40 -0.06 18.03
C ARG A 238 -7.15 0.91 17.12
N TRP A 239 -8.31 0.51 16.60
CA TRP A 239 -9.13 1.36 15.72
C TRP A 239 -9.34 2.77 16.28
N GLY A 240 -9.01 3.78 15.49
CA GLY A 240 -9.15 5.20 15.81
C GLY A 240 -8.27 5.70 16.96
N TYR A 241 -7.30 4.91 17.42
CA TYR A 241 -6.43 5.29 18.53
C TYR A 241 -5.30 6.19 18.05
N TYR A 242 -5.20 7.37 18.67
CA TYR A 242 -4.07 8.27 18.49
C TYR A 242 -3.23 8.30 19.77
N GLN A 243 -1.93 8.07 19.62
CA GLN A 243 -0.94 8.28 20.66
C GLN A 243 0.27 8.96 20.01
N LYS A 244 0.92 9.87 20.74
CA LYS A 244 2.18 10.47 20.30
C LYS A 244 3.27 9.41 20.36
N GLN A 245 3.42 8.67 19.27
CA GLN A 245 4.39 7.61 19.14
C GLN A 245 5.79 8.18 18.86
N ARG A 246 6.79 7.36 19.20
CA ARG A 246 8.20 7.62 18.95
C ARG A 246 8.56 7.04 17.58
N TRP A 247 8.31 7.83 16.55
CA TRP A 247 8.63 7.45 15.16
C TRP A 247 10.03 7.89 14.74
N GLY A 248 10.68 8.77 15.51
CA GLY A 248 11.85 9.49 15.03
C GLY A 248 11.52 10.34 13.80
N ASN A 249 12.54 10.61 12.99
CA ASN A 249 12.35 11.17 11.66
C ASN A 249 11.80 10.09 10.73
N ILE A 250 10.73 10.36 9.98
CA ILE A 250 10.16 9.42 9.01
C ILE A 250 10.19 10.04 7.62
N VAL A 251 10.55 9.27 6.61
CA VAL A 251 10.36 9.67 5.21
C VAL A 251 9.12 8.99 4.69
N VAL A 252 8.25 9.78 4.07
CA VAL A 252 6.97 9.37 3.50
C VAL A 252 6.98 9.59 2.01
N MET A 253 6.45 8.64 1.26
CA MET A 253 6.28 8.73 -0.19
C MET A 253 4.96 8.12 -0.61
N ARG A 254 4.50 8.48 -1.80
CA ARG A 254 3.36 7.80 -2.41
C ARG A 254 3.78 6.43 -2.91
N SER A 255 2.94 5.42 -2.69
CA SER A 255 3.22 4.06 -3.16
C SER A 255 3.22 3.98 -4.69
N ASP A 256 2.58 4.93 -5.38
CA ASP A 256 2.55 5.01 -6.83
C ASP A 256 3.77 5.71 -7.46
N GLY A 257 4.71 6.19 -6.65
CA GLY A 257 5.94 6.87 -7.09
C GLY A 257 5.78 8.33 -7.52
N GLU A 258 4.56 8.87 -7.49
CA GLU A 258 4.35 10.28 -7.78
C GLU A 258 5.00 11.17 -6.71
N ALA A 259 5.37 12.39 -7.10
CA ALA A 259 5.95 13.36 -6.20
C ALA A 259 4.99 13.71 -5.05
N LEU A 260 5.55 13.85 -3.86
CA LEU A 260 4.85 14.29 -2.66
C LEU A 260 5.49 15.59 -2.15
N GLY A 261 4.67 16.62 -1.99
CA GLY A 261 5.10 17.95 -1.56
C GLY A 261 4.98 18.16 -0.03
N PRO A 262 5.90 18.93 0.60
CA PRO A 262 5.81 19.25 2.03
C PRO A 262 4.51 19.95 2.43
N GLU A 263 4.06 20.92 1.62
CA GLU A 263 2.82 21.68 1.86
C GLU A 263 1.58 20.77 1.86
N PHE A 264 1.51 19.87 0.88
CA PHE A 264 0.45 18.86 0.81
C PHE A 264 0.43 17.99 2.07
N MET A 265 1.60 17.52 2.53
CA MET A 265 1.71 16.71 3.74
C MET A 265 1.33 17.47 5.00
N GLN A 266 1.70 18.75 5.08
CA GLN A 266 1.30 19.63 6.18
C GLN A 266 -0.22 19.82 6.20
N ALA A 267 -0.84 20.10 5.05
CA ALA A 267 -2.28 20.24 4.91
C ALA A 267 -3.00 18.94 5.32
N LEU A 268 -2.51 17.79 4.85
CA LEU A 268 -3.05 16.46 5.18
C LEU A 268 -2.99 16.19 6.69
N CYS A 269 -1.81 16.33 7.31
CA CYS A 269 -1.66 16.13 8.75
C CYS A 269 -2.55 17.10 9.55
N THR A 270 -2.66 18.35 9.12
CA THR A 270 -3.50 19.34 9.81
C THR A 270 -4.98 19.01 9.70
N TRP A 271 -5.43 18.58 8.52
CA TRP A 271 -6.81 18.12 8.32
C TRP A 271 -7.13 16.90 9.21
N ILE A 272 -6.21 15.93 9.28
CA ILE A 272 -6.36 14.76 10.17
C ILE A 272 -6.46 15.22 11.63
N ASP A 273 -5.58 16.12 12.08
CA ASP A 273 -5.56 16.61 13.46
C ASP A 273 -6.84 17.35 13.86
N LYS A 274 -7.35 18.20 12.96
CA LYS A 274 -8.43 19.16 13.23
C LYS A 274 -9.83 18.63 12.89
N ARG A 275 -9.97 17.77 11.89
CA ARG A 275 -11.29 17.27 11.42
C ARG A 275 -11.49 15.79 11.75
N ILE A 276 -10.50 14.95 11.45
CA ILE A 276 -10.67 13.49 11.55
C ILE A 276 -10.45 12.96 12.96
N ARG A 277 -9.36 13.33 13.64
CA ARG A 277 -9.06 12.88 15.01
C ARG A 277 -10.19 13.18 16.00
N PRO A 278 -10.84 14.37 16.00
CA PRO A 278 -12.02 14.60 16.84
C PRO A 278 -13.19 13.65 16.56
N CYS A 279 -13.38 13.24 15.30
CA CYS A 279 -14.41 12.25 14.95
C CYS A 279 -14.09 10.89 15.58
N PHE A 280 -12.84 10.42 15.47
CA PHE A 280 -12.40 9.19 16.14
C PHE A 280 -12.54 9.26 17.66
N ASN A 281 -12.20 10.39 18.28
CA ASN A 281 -12.35 10.56 19.73
C ASN A 281 -13.82 10.42 20.18
N LYS A 282 -14.75 11.06 19.44
CA LYS A 282 -16.20 10.94 19.69
C LYS A 282 -16.69 9.51 19.49
N ALA A 283 -16.32 8.88 18.39
CA ALA A 283 -16.70 7.50 18.07
C ALA A 283 -16.18 6.52 19.13
N ARG A 284 -14.92 6.65 19.56
CA ARG A 284 -14.34 5.82 20.61
C ARG A 284 -15.06 5.99 21.94
N ALA A 285 -15.46 7.21 22.31
CA ALA A 285 -16.27 7.42 23.51
C ALA A 285 -17.62 6.68 23.42
N GLN A 286 -18.29 6.72 22.27
CA GLN A 286 -19.53 5.97 22.03
C GLN A 286 -19.31 4.46 22.10
N ILE A 287 -18.24 3.94 21.46
CA ILE A 287 -17.89 2.51 21.52
C ILE A 287 -17.62 2.07 22.96
N GLN A 288 -16.97 2.90 23.78
CA GLN A 288 -16.75 2.58 25.19
C GLN A 288 -18.05 2.57 26.00
N LEU A 289 -19.04 3.40 25.67
CA LEU A 289 -20.36 3.35 26.28
C LEU A 289 -21.10 2.07 25.89
N GLU A 290 -21.05 1.66 24.62
CA GLU A 290 -21.63 0.40 24.16
C GLU A 290 -20.97 -0.82 24.83
N LYS A 291 -19.64 -0.81 25.00
CA LYS A 291 -18.90 -1.89 25.70
C LYS A 291 -19.18 -1.98 27.20
N LYS A 292 -19.63 -0.88 27.82
CA LYS A 292 -19.98 -0.84 29.25
C LYS A 292 -21.42 -1.27 29.53
N ARG A 293 -22.27 -1.38 28.50
CA ARG A 293 -23.58 -2.00 28.66
C ARG A 293 -23.34 -3.47 29.03
N GLY A 294 -23.74 -3.83 30.24
CA GLY A 294 -23.62 -5.20 30.74
C GLY A 294 -24.62 -6.05 30.00
N ASP A 295 -24.17 -6.70 28.93
CA ASP A 295 -25.00 -7.62 28.17
C ASP A 295 -24.87 -9.01 28.78
N THR A 296 -26.00 -9.70 28.88
CA THR A 296 -26.11 -11.00 29.57
C THR A 296 -26.43 -12.14 28.61
N THR A 297 -26.69 -11.83 27.34
CA THR A 297 -27.09 -12.81 26.31
C THR A 297 -26.25 -12.70 25.02
N PHE A 298 -26.17 -13.79 24.26
CA PHE A 298 -25.45 -13.86 22.98
C PHE A 298 -26.03 -12.93 21.90
N GLU A 299 -27.35 -12.76 21.87
CA GLU A 299 -28.04 -11.90 20.90
C GLU A 299 -27.73 -10.41 21.15
N GLU A 300 -27.66 -10.00 22.42
CA GLU A 300 -27.25 -8.65 22.82
C GLU A 300 -25.79 -8.38 22.45
N ASP A 301 -24.90 -9.36 22.65
CA ASP A 301 -23.51 -9.30 22.25
C ASP A 301 -23.35 -9.10 20.73
N GLN A 302 -24.12 -9.82 19.93
CA GLN A 302 -24.12 -9.70 18.47
C GLN A 302 -24.67 -8.33 18.02
N ALA A 303 -25.78 -7.88 18.63
CA ALA A 303 -26.35 -6.56 18.36
C ALA A 303 -25.39 -5.43 18.75
N ARG A 304 -24.65 -5.58 19.87
CA ARG A 304 -23.60 -4.66 20.29
C ARG A 304 -22.45 -4.61 19.30
N ALA A 305 -21.98 -5.77 18.83
CA ALA A 305 -20.94 -5.85 17.82
C ALA A 305 -21.35 -5.09 16.53
N ALA A 306 -22.59 -5.29 16.06
CA ALA A 306 -23.13 -4.57 14.90
C ALA A 306 -23.20 -3.05 15.12
N ARG A 307 -23.61 -2.58 16.31
CA ARG A 307 -23.62 -1.14 16.65
C ARG A 307 -22.21 -0.54 16.66
N ILE A 308 -21.23 -1.26 17.23
CA ILE A 308 -19.82 -0.82 17.23
C ILE A 308 -19.32 -0.74 15.78
N GLU A 309 -19.63 -1.74 14.97
CA GLU A 309 -19.23 -1.79 13.57
C GLU A 309 -19.80 -0.61 12.76
N ASP A 310 -21.10 -0.30 12.95
CA ASP A 310 -21.76 0.84 12.31
C ASP A 310 -21.13 2.19 12.72
N ILE A 311 -20.76 2.38 14.00
CA ILE A 311 -20.04 3.57 14.45
C ILE A 311 -18.69 3.70 13.72
N GLN A 312 -17.98 2.58 13.56
CA GLN A 312 -16.69 2.56 12.86
C GLN A 312 -16.85 2.91 11.38
N ASP A 313 -17.85 2.32 10.71
CA ASP A 313 -18.13 2.59 9.29
C ASP A 313 -18.50 4.04 9.04
N ARG A 314 -19.43 4.59 9.83
CA ARG A 314 -19.82 6.01 9.72
C ARG A 314 -18.68 6.97 10.00
N THR A 315 -17.70 6.57 10.80
CA THR A 315 -16.51 7.38 11.06
C THR A 315 -15.51 7.29 9.92
N ASN A 316 -15.23 6.09 9.42
CA ASN A 316 -14.34 5.88 8.27
C ASN A 316 -14.89 6.53 7.00
N ALA A 317 -16.21 6.54 6.79
CA ALA A 317 -16.87 7.16 5.65
C ALA A 317 -16.67 8.68 5.55
N LYS A 318 -16.23 9.35 6.63
CA LYS A 318 -15.88 10.78 6.62
C LYS A 318 -14.49 11.06 6.04
N ILE A 319 -13.69 10.02 5.81
CA ILE A 319 -12.33 10.13 5.31
C ILE A 319 -12.40 9.96 3.80
N THR A 320 -12.66 11.05 3.08
CA THR A 320 -12.77 11.06 1.62
C THR A 320 -11.82 12.09 1.02
N LYS A 321 -11.45 11.86 -0.24
CA LYS A 321 -10.57 12.78 -0.98
C LYS A 321 -11.26 14.13 -1.17
N GLU A 322 -12.57 14.13 -1.40
CA GLU A 322 -13.39 15.30 -1.63
C GLU A 322 -13.39 16.24 -0.41
N GLU A 323 -13.64 15.69 0.79
CA GLU A 323 -13.63 16.45 2.05
C GLU A 323 -12.25 17.02 2.37
N PHE A 324 -11.18 16.28 2.07
CA PHE A 324 -9.82 16.79 2.21
C PHE A 324 -9.53 17.93 1.21
N LEU A 325 -9.94 17.77 -0.05
CA LEU A 325 -9.73 18.80 -1.07
C LEU A 325 -10.55 20.07 -0.80
N GLU A 326 -11.77 19.94 -0.29
CA GLU A 326 -12.59 21.10 0.14
C GLU A 326 -11.90 21.85 1.28
N TYR A 327 -11.40 21.12 2.29
CA TYR A 327 -10.61 21.72 3.37
C TYR A 327 -9.33 22.41 2.86
N HIS A 328 -8.66 21.81 1.88
CA HIS A 328 -7.42 22.36 1.32
C HIS A 328 -7.69 23.63 0.50
N LYS A 329 -8.75 23.64 -0.32
CA LYS A 329 -9.17 24.82 -1.09
C LYS A 329 -9.53 26.00 -0.18
N GLY A 330 -10.28 25.76 0.89
CA GLY A 330 -10.66 26.82 1.84
C GLY A 330 -9.48 27.47 2.57
N ARG A 331 -8.26 26.92 2.52
CA ARG A 331 -7.04 27.59 3.02
C ARG A 331 -6.28 28.37 1.95
N LEU A 332 -6.43 28.01 0.68
CA LEU A 332 -5.88 28.83 -0.41
C LEU A 332 -6.65 30.15 -0.55
N ASP A 333 -7.96 30.15 -0.27
CA ASP A 333 -8.78 31.36 -0.28
C ASP A 333 -8.46 32.29 0.93
N ASP A 334 -8.04 31.75 2.07
CA ASP A 334 -7.65 32.51 3.27
C ASP A 334 -6.18 33.02 3.25
N GLU A 335 -5.33 32.51 2.34
CA GLU A 335 -3.90 32.88 2.21
C GLU A 335 -3.60 33.73 0.96
N THR A 336 -4.62 34.18 0.21
CA THR A 336 -4.46 35.11 -0.91
C THR A 336 -4.47 36.56 -0.46
N ASP A 337 -3.39 37.00 0.19
CA ASP A 337 -3.05 38.44 0.18
C ASP A 337 -1.55 38.75 0.23
N ASP A 338 -0.64 37.76 0.21
CA ASP A 338 0.80 38.02 0.07
C ASP A 338 1.42 37.19 -1.07
N GLU A 339 1.55 37.86 -2.21
CA GLU A 339 2.51 37.65 -3.30
C GLU A 339 2.92 36.20 -3.64
N MET A 340 2.24 35.59 -4.62
CA MET A 340 2.87 34.55 -5.45
C MET A 340 3.88 35.20 -6.41
N PRO A 341 5.18 34.84 -6.38
CA PRO A 341 6.06 35.12 -7.50
C PRO A 341 5.72 34.16 -8.63
N ASN A 342 5.07 34.71 -9.67
CA ASN A 342 4.95 34.11 -11.00
C ASN A 342 6.34 33.74 -11.54
N THR A 343 6.65 32.45 -11.61
CA THR A 343 7.71 31.94 -12.50
C THR A 343 7.25 30.66 -13.21
N PHE A 344 6.22 30.80 -14.04
CA PHE A 344 6.13 30.03 -15.27
C PHE A 344 6.66 30.92 -16.39
N GLY A 345 7.97 30.90 -16.59
CA GLY A 345 8.64 31.43 -17.77
C GLY A 345 9.27 30.25 -18.49
N ALA A 346 8.65 29.84 -19.59
CA ALA A 346 9.30 28.99 -20.58
C ALA A 346 10.49 29.75 -21.16
N GLU A 347 11.67 29.14 -21.12
CA GLU A 347 12.74 29.48 -22.05
C GLU A 347 13.14 28.19 -22.76
N GLU A 348 12.68 28.11 -24.01
CA GLU A 348 13.33 27.37 -25.09
C GLU A 348 14.78 27.87 -25.17
N GLU A 349 15.75 26.96 -25.11
CA GLU A 349 17.06 27.23 -25.70
C GLU A 349 17.25 26.33 -26.91
N THR A 350 17.14 27.01 -28.04
CA THR A 350 17.52 26.63 -29.39
C THR A 350 19.00 26.30 -29.49
N ASP A 351 19.30 25.30 -30.32
CA ASP A 351 20.60 25.12 -30.96
C ASP A 351 21.09 26.43 -31.60
N ASN A 352 22.38 26.76 -31.44
CA ASN A 352 23.25 27.18 -32.55
C ASN A 352 24.74 27.25 -32.15
N GLU A 353 25.52 26.53 -32.95
CA GLU A 353 26.90 26.72 -33.43
C GLU A 353 27.74 27.91 -32.91
N GLU A 354 28.93 27.59 -32.39
CA GLU A 354 30.24 28.03 -32.94
C GLU A 354 31.36 27.04 -32.56
#